data_AF-A0AAU1JNS6-F1
#
_entry.id   AF-A0AAU1JNS6-F1
#
_cell.length_a   1.000
_cell.length_b   1.000
_cell.length_c   1.000
_cell.angle_alpha   90.00
_cell.angle_beta   90.00
_cell.angle_gamma   90.00
#
_symmetry.space_group_name_H-M   'P 1'
#
loop_
_entity.id
_entity.type
_entity.pdbx_description
1 polymer ?
#
loop_
_entity_poly.entity_id
_entity_poly.type
_entity_poly.pdbx_seq_one_letter_code
_entity_poly.pdbx_strand_id
1 'polypeptide(L)'
;MRVNRISRARRRGAVALAVAALAAGATAGAGPAVAQPKAAPSAAAPGCSAAFTIEQKLSTGTTWRMCWHYEREAGLVLENISYQPPGQATPIKVLADAKLAQIHVPYDDGKNEYSDLTQYGFGTGLMNMAPGECPGGTIKTVKVPDAMDPAHPNVKGLCTTTRSRGHAFRMQGDSANKVFQTQGKDFLVYTVNQVGWYEYITEWRFQDDGTINMNVGATGSLSPYDYDAGDGRGWPLGKGAKAYATSHQHDVFWKLDFALDGSSKGRVEQYDSAVTTHGANTPTNKTTLTKVTKELAGDAKNMRWWRIVSATGKNKDNHARSYEIVPGPTTKYPGRSFTQHDVYFTQYNKCEQFASDNLPNCGAGHPKQVDKWVNGQTLTQPVVWVNVGFHHIARDEDQQPMPVHWQGFSIAPRDVTAMNPLTPAALADQNGNVIGGS
;
A
#
# COMPACT_ATOMS: atom_id res chain seq x y z
N MET A 1 50.59 25.29 -45.21
CA MET A 1 50.59 26.75 -45.52
C MET A 1 49.39 27.40 -44.84
N ARG A 2 49.63 28.44 -44.01
CA ARG A 2 48.73 29.49 -43.44
C ARG A 2 47.41 29.01 -42.81
N VAL A 3 47.16 28.98 -41.48
CA VAL A 3 47.28 29.95 -40.35
C VAL A 3 46.38 31.21 -40.46
N ASN A 4 45.35 31.27 -39.61
CA ASN A 4 44.82 32.40 -38.79
C ASN A 4 43.48 31.94 -38.17
N ARG A 5 43.20 31.71 -36.88
CA ARG A 5 43.53 32.25 -35.53
C ARG A 5 42.83 33.59 -35.16
N ILE A 6 42.18 33.57 -33.97
CA ILE A 6 41.89 34.65 -32.98
C ILE A 6 40.53 35.40 -33.17
N SER A 7 39.71 35.75 -32.16
CA SER A 7 39.63 35.48 -30.70
C SER A 7 38.26 35.88 -30.10
N ARG A 8 37.99 35.41 -28.87
CA ARG A 8 37.06 35.99 -27.90
C ARG A 8 37.62 37.29 -27.30
N ALA A 9 36.76 38.27 -27.00
CA ALA A 9 37.05 39.29 -25.99
C ALA A 9 35.78 39.72 -25.22
N ARG A 10 35.91 39.67 -23.89
CA ARG A 10 35.00 40.20 -22.86
C ARG A 10 34.99 41.74 -22.88
N ARG A 11 33.88 42.37 -22.53
CA ARG A 11 33.87 43.73 -21.95
C ARG A 11 33.31 43.71 -20.54
N ARG A 12 34.14 44.16 -19.60
CA ARG A 12 33.80 44.59 -18.24
C ARG A 12 33.32 46.04 -18.32
N GLY A 13 32.27 46.37 -17.58
CA GLY A 13 31.95 47.75 -17.19
C GLY A 13 31.88 47.79 -15.67
N ALA A 14 32.77 48.55 -15.05
CA ALA A 14 32.73 48.91 -13.65
C ALA A 14 32.36 50.39 -13.57
N VAL A 15 31.43 50.74 -12.68
CA VAL A 15 31.20 52.10 -12.20
C VAL A 15 31.18 52.01 -10.68
N ALA A 16 31.96 52.88 -10.04
CA ALA A 16 32.17 52.98 -8.60
C ALA A 16 31.50 54.23 -8.02
N LEU A 17 31.52 54.31 -6.68
CA LEU A 17 31.14 55.40 -5.76
C LEU A 17 29.63 55.40 -5.39
N ALA A 18 29.20 55.56 -4.13
CA ALA A 18 29.82 56.21 -2.98
C ALA A 18 29.29 55.62 -1.65
N VAL A 19 30.11 55.68 -0.60
CA VAL A 19 29.75 55.39 0.79
C VAL A 19 29.20 56.66 1.41
N ALA A 20 27.99 56.60 1.98
CA ALA A 20 27.49 57.59 2.94
C ALA A 20 26.95 56.84 4.17
N ALA A 21 27.68 56.97 5.28
CA ALA A 21 27.24 56.52 6.60
C ALA A 21 26.32 57.60 7.19
N LEU A 22 25.12 57.21 7.60
CA LEU A 22 24.24 57.99 8.46
C LEU A 22 23.70 57.05 9.53
N ALA A 23 24.19 57.24 10.75
CA ALA A 23 23.65 56.64 11.96
C ALA A 23 22.42 57.44 12.40
N ALA A 24 21.29 56.76 12.60
CA ALA A 24 20.16 57.30 13.36
C ALA A 24 19.28 56.17 13.91
N GLY A 25 19.17 56.12 15.24
CA GLY A 25 17.92 55.88 15.97
C GLY A 25 17.29 54.48 15.90
N ALA A 26 17.39 53.74 17.00
CA ALA A 26 16.50 52.62 17.28
C ALA A 26 15.03 53.08 17.38
N THR A 27 14.12 52.40 16.68
CA THR A 27 12.74 52.20 17.14
C THR A 27 12.33 50.76 16.78
N ALA A 28 12.00 49.98 17.80
CA ALA A 28 11.37 48.68 17.66
C ALA A 28 9.92 48.90 17.19
N GLY A 29 9.71 48.93 15.88
CA GLY A 29 8.37 48.88 15.28
C GLY A 29 7.91 47.44 15.20
N ALA A 30 7.02 47.03 16.11
CA ALA A 30 6.23 45.82 15.95
C ALA A 30 5.35 46.00 14.71
N GLY A 31 5.76 45.42 13.58
CA GLY A 31 4.91 45.29 12.40
C GLY A 31 3.68 44.44 12.75
N PRO A 32 2.50 44.73 12.17
CA PRO A 32 1.28 44.01 12.49
C PRO A 32 1.51 42.52 12.23
N ALA A 33 1.27 41.72 13.27
CA ALA A 33 1.26 40.27 13.15
C ALA A 33 0.27 39.90 12.05
N VAL A 34 0.78 39.52 10.88
CA VAL A 34 -0.03 38.90 9.85
C VAL A 34 -0.44 37.56 10.43
N ALA A 35 -1.65 37.50 10.97
CA ALA A 35 -2.27 36.29 11.42
C ALA A 35 -2.18 35.29 10.27
N GLN A 36 -1.34 34.26 10.42
CA GLN A 36 -1.38 33.13 9.52
C GLN A 36 -2.81 32.61 9.53
N PRO A 37 -3.46 32.48 8.37
CA PRO A 37 -4.79 31.92 8.32
C PRO A 37 -4.72 30.55 8.98
N LYS A 38 -5.42 30.42 10.12
CA LYS A 38 -5.61 29.16 10.82
C LYS A 38 -6.13 28.19 9.78
N ALA A 39 -5.30 27.21 9.42
CA ALA A 39 -5.66 26.20 8.45
C ALA A 39 -7.02 25.64 8.85
N ALA A 40 -7.97 25.66 7.91
CA ALA A 40 -9.22 24.96 8.10
C ALA A 40 -8.88 23.53 8.52
N PRO A 41 -9.52 23.00 9.58
CA PRO A 41 -9.38 21.58 9.89
C PRO A 41 -9.64 20.80 8.60
N SER A 42 -8.79 19.80 8.33
CA SER A 42 -9.08 18.78 7.33
C SER A 42 -10.52 18.38 7.53
N ALA A 43 -11.35 18.47 6.48
CA ALA A 43 -12.71 17.97 6.55
C ALA A 43 -12.63 16.56 7.14
N ALA A 44 -13.24 16.38 8.31
CA ALA A 44 -13.40 15.04 8.86
C ALA A 44 -14.11 14.22 7.77
N ALA A 45 -13.63 13.00 7.52
CA ALA A 45 -14.34 12.05 6.67
C ALA A 45 -15.85 12.13 7.01
N PRO A 46 -16.73 12.27 6.01
CA PRO A 46 -18.17 12.32 6.27
C PRO A 46 -18.49 11.14 7.17
N GLY A 47 -19.07 11.40 8.35
CA GLY A 47 -19.48 10.33 9.27
C GLY A 47 -20.19 9.26 8.45
N CYS A 48 -19.59 8.07 8.41
CA CYS A 48 -19.82 7.06 7.39
C CYS A 48 -21.31 6.78 7.20
N SER A 49 -21.92 7.39 6.19
CA SER A 49 -23.36 7.25 5.96
C SER A 49 -23.64 5.83 5.49
N ALA A 50 -24.89 5.38 5.64
CA ALA A 50 -25.29 4.02 5.26
C ALA A 50 -24.98 3.68 3.79
N ALA A 51 -24.90 4.67 2.90
CA ALA A 51 -24.53 4.46 1.49
C ALA A 51 -23.05 4.01 1.32
N PHE A 52 -22.19 4.50 2.21
CA PHE A 52 -20.73 4.30 2.20
C PHE A 52 -20.25 3.26 3.21
N THR A 53 -21.15 2.70 4.03
CA THR A 53 -20.82 1.61 4.95
C THR A 53 -20.84 0.26 4.24
N ILE A 54 -19.90 -0.60 4.61
CA ILE A 54 -19.92 -2.02 4.30
C ILE A 54 -19.82 -2.80 5.61
N GLU A 55 -20.76 -3.71 5.84
CA GLU A 55 -20.70 -4.71 6.90
C GLU A 55 -20.92 -6.09 6.27
N GLN A 56 -19.94 -6.98 6.43
CA GLN A 56 -20.02 -8.34 5.94
C GLN A 56 -19.75 -9.33 7.07
N LYS A 57 -20.78 -10.10 7.44
CA LYS A 57 -20.63 -11.28 8.28
C LYS A 57 -20.37 -12.50 7.41
N LEU A 58 -19.26 -13.19 7.67
CA LEU A 58 -18.85 -14.42 7.00
C LEU A 58 -19.54 -15.63 7.63
N SER A 59 -19.59 -16.75 6.90
CA SER A 59 -20.24 -17.97 7.39
C SER A 59 -19.56 -18.59 8.62
N THR A 60 -18.29 -18.25 8.86
CA THR A 60 -17.54 -18.62 10.06
C THR A 60 -17.89 -17.78 11.28
N GLY A 61 -18.74 -16.76 11.13
CA GLY A 61 -19.18 -15.85 12.20
C GLY A 61 -18.35 -14.57 12.32
N THR A 62 -17.17 -14.52 11.68
CA THR A 62 -16.36 -13.31 11.57
C THR A 62 -17.13 -12.19 10.89
N THR A 63 -17.04 -10.97 11.40
CA THR A 63 -17.64 -9.79 10.77
C THR A 63 -16.58 -8.74 10.47
N TRP A 64 -16.57 -8.25 9.23
CA TRP A 64 -15.77 -7.12 8.79
C TRP A 64 -16.67 -5.89 8.61
N ARG A 65 -16.18 -4.73 9.06
CA ARG A 65 -16.87 -3.44 8.84
C ARG A 65 -15.90 -2.40 8.39
N MET A 66 -16.33 -1.56 7.46
CA MET A 66 -15.53 -0.47 6.92
C MET A 66 -16.44 0.55 6.26
N CYS A 67 -15.82 1.67 5.91
CA CYS A 67 -16.37 2.70 5.08
C CYS A 67 -15.60 2.71 3.77
N TRP A 68 -16.25 3.07 2.69
CA TRP A 68 -15.59 3.29 1.41
C TRP A 68 -15.91 4.69 0.91
N HIS A 69 -14.93 5.31 0.27
CA HIS A 69 -15.15 6.44 -0.61
C HIS A 69 -14.29 6.27 -1.85
N TYR A 70 -14.45 7.21 -2.77
CA TYR A 70 -13.77 7.17 -4.05
C TYR A 70 -13.05 8.49 -4.29
N GLU A 71 -11.74 8.41 -4.50
CA GLU A 71 -10.86 9.56 -4.77
C GLU A 71 -10.50 9.63 -6.25
N ARG A 72 -10.30 10.84 -6.74
CA ARG A 72 -9.93 11.11 -8.13
C ARG A 72 -8.63 10.42 -8.53
N GLU A 73 -7.62 10.47 -7.66
CA GLU A 73 -6.31 9.89 -7.90
C GLU A 73 -6.24 8.42 -7.45
N ALA A 74 -6.52 8.14 -6.18
CA ALA A 74 -6.33 6.80 -5.59
C ALA A 74 -7.39 5.77 -5.99
N GLY A 75 -8.53 6.20 -6.52
CA GLY A 75 -9.69 5.33 -6.75
C GLY A 75 -10.33 4.91 -5.43
N LEU A 76 -10.46 3.59 -5.20
CA LEU A 76 -11.08 3.04 -3.99
C LEU A 76 -10.23 3.31 -2.75
N VAL A 77 -10.83 3.93 -1.74
CA VAL A 77 -10.25 4.11 -0.41
C VAL A 77 -11.14 3.45 0.64
N LEU A 78 -10.54 2.71 1.56
CA LEU A 78 -11.23 2.06 2.66
C LEU A 78 -10.84 2.68 3.99
N GLU A 79 -11.85 3.11 4.75
CA GLU A 79 -11.67 3.75 6.04
C GLU A 79 -12.33 2.97 7.16
N ASN A 80 -11.94 3.26 8.41
CA ASN A 80 -12.60 2.78 9.61
C ASN A 80 -12.71 1.24 9.72
N ILE A 81 -11.77 0.54 9.11
CA ILE A 81 -11.74 -0.92 8.97
C ILE A 81 -11.67 -1.57 10.36
N SER A 82 -12.59 -2.48 10.63
CA SER A 82 -12.65 -3.23 11.88
C SER A 82 -12.97 -4.70 11.65
N TYR A 83 -12.36 -5.51 12.52
CA TYR A 83 -12.43 -6.96 12.54
C TYR A 83 -13.14 -7.41 13.81
N GLN A 84 -14.13 -8.30 13.68
CA GLN A 84 -14.79 -8.92 14.82
C GLN A 84 -14.81 -10.44 14.63
N PRO A 85 -13.92 -11.18 15.28
CA PRO A 85 -13.97 -12.65 15.25
C PRO A 85 -15.22 -13.17 15.98
N PRO A 86 -15.60 -14.45 15.74
CA PRO A 86 -16.71 -15.07 16.43
C PRO A 86 -16.55 -14.98 17.96
N GLY A 87 -17.62 -14.62 18.66
CA GLY A 87 -17.63 -14.51 20.13
C GLY A 87 -16.92 -13.28 20.71
N GLN A 88 -16.33 -12.41 19.87
CA GLN A 88 -15.82 -11.12 20.34
C GLN A 88 -16.98 -10.13 20.50
N ALA A 89 -17.11 -9.50 21.67
CA ALA A 89 -18.24 -8.61 21.98
C ALA A 89 -18.24 -7.30 21.17
N THR A 90 -17.06 -6.71 20.97
CA THR A 90 -16.89 -5.43 20.30
C THR A 90 -15.93 -5.55 19.10
N PRO A 91 -16.18 -4.83 17.99
CA PRO A 91 -15.26 -4.79 16.87
C PRO A 91 -13.90 -4.23 17.27
N ILE A 92 -12.83 -4.83 16.75
CA ILE A 92 -11.46 -4.37 16.91
C ILE A 92 -11.14 -3.47 15.72
N LYS A 93 -10.86 -2.19 15.96
CA LYS A 93 -10.38 -1.28 14.91
C LYS A 93 -9.00 -1.72 14.43
N VAL A 94 -8.74 -1.69 13.13
CA VAL A 94 -7.50 -2.15 12.50
C VAL A 94 -6.82 -1.00 11.75
N LEU A 95 -7.39 -0.56 10.62
CA LEU A 95 -6.94 0.61 9.87
C LEU A 95 -7.94 1.77 10.04
N ALA A 96 -7.41 2.99 10.16
CA ALA A 96 -8.17 4.21 9.95
C ALA A 96 -8.41 4.48 8.47
N ASP A 97 -7.37 4.31 7.65
CA ASP A 97 -7.35 4.57 6.20
C ASP A 97 -6.44 3.55 5.51
N ALA A 98 -6.82 3.10 4.31
CA ALA A 98 -6.05 2.22 3.47
C ALA A 98 -6.37 2.48 1.99
N LYS A 99 -5.33 2.74 1.19
CA LYS A 99 -5.47 3.01 -0.25
C LYS A 99 -4.24 2.66 -1.06
N LEU A 100 -4.41 2.61 -2.39
CA LEU A 100 -3.28 2.71 -3.30
C LEU A 100 -2.66 4.10 -3.20
N ALA A 101 -1.33 4.13 -3.25
CA ALA A 101 -0.52 5.31 -3.05
C ALA A 101 0.33 5.67 -4.27
N GLN A 102 0.55 4.76 -5.22
CA GLN A 102 1.03 5.03 -6.57
C GLN A 102 1.04 3.72 -7.38
N ILE A 103 0.98 3.82 -8.71
CA ILE A 103 1.45 2.79 -9.64
C ILE A 103 2.46 3.51 -10.55
N HIS A 104 3.74 3.16 -10.39
CA HIS A 104 4.83 3.76 -11.14
C HIS A 104 5.31 2.81 -12.24
N VAL A 105 5.29 3.27 -13.49
CA VAL A 105 5.50 2.45 -14.69
C VAL A 105 6.60 3.03 -15.58
N PRO A 106 7.88 2.81 -15.26
CA PRO A 106 9.00 3.16 -16.13
C PRO A 106 9.19 2.10 -17.22
N TYR A 107 9.40 2.55 -18.45
CA TYR A 107 9.76 1.71 -19.58
C TYR A 107 11.28 1.55 -19.68
N ASP A 108 11.75 0.34 -20.02
CA ASP A 108 13.17 0.00 -20.05
C ASP A 108 13.94 0.73 -21.16
N ASP A 109 13.23 1.26 -22.16
CA ASP A 109 13.83 2.10 -23.19
C ASP A 109 14.13 3.54 -22.73
N GLY A 110 13.65 3.91 -21.55
CA GLY A 110 13.85 5.21 -20.91
C GLY A 110 13.07 6.36 -21.55
N LYS A 111 12.17 6.08 -22.50
CA LYS A 111 11.39 7.14 -23.18
C LYS A 111 10.17 7.56 -22.36
N ASN A 112 9.55 6.62 -21.65
CA ASN A 112 8.30 6.83 -20.92
C ASN A 112 8.43 6.40 -19.46
N GLU A 113 7.80 7.16 -18.58
CA GLU A 113 7.66 6.87 -17.16
C GLU A 113 6.35 7.47 -16.68
N TYR A 114 5.51 6.62 -16.09
CA TYR A 114 4.15 7.00 -15.71
C TYR A 114 3.94 6.88 -14.21
N SER A 115 3.19 7.83 -13.66
CA SER A 115 2.67 7.83 -12.30
C SER A 115 1.15 7.82 -12.41
N ASP A 116 0.57 6.63 -12.51
CA ASP A 116 -0.78 6.45 -13.04
C ASP A 116 -1.84 7.13 -12.17
N LEU A 117 -1.66 7.09 -10.85
CA LEU A 117 -2.62 7.65 -9.90
C LEU A 117 -2.64 9.17 -9.97
N THR A 118 -1.47 9.81 -9.97
CA THR A 118 -1.37 11.26 -9.80
C THR A 118 -1.28 12.03 -11.12
N GLN A 119 -0.91 11.39 -12.23
CA GLN A 119 -0.69 12.05 -13.51
C GLN A 119 -1.58 11.56 -14.66
N TYR A 120 -2.03 10.29 -14.65
CA TYR A 120 -2.70 9.67 -15.81
C TYR A 120 -4.15 9.25 -15.57
N GLY A 121 -4.76 9.69 -14.46
CA GLY A 121 -6.20 9.63 -14.28
C GLY A 121 -6.74 8.27 -13.84
N PHE A 122 -5.95 7.49 -13.09
CA PHE A 122 -6.36 6.19 -12.54
C PHE A 122 -7.80 6.15 -12.00
N GLY A 123 -8.13 6.98 -11.01
CA GLY A 123 -9.47 6.97 -10.40
C GLY A 123 -10.55 7.43 -11.39
N THR A 124 -10.25 8.37 -12.29
CA THR A 124 -11.21 8.81 -13.33
C THR A 124 -11.52 7.73 -14.36
N GLY A 125 -10.65 6.72 -14.49
CA GLY A 125 -10.81 5.55 -15.36
C GLY A 125 -11.59 4.39 -14.77
N LEU A 126 -12.48 4.60 -13.78
CA LEU A 126 -13.30 3.54 -13.21
C LEU A 126 -14.23 2.91 -14.28
N MET A 127 -14.21 1.58 -14.38
CA MET A 127 -14.98 0.84 -15.37
C MET A 127 -16.31 0.32 -14.83
N ASN A 128 -17.32 0.24 -15.69
CA ASN A 128 -18.58 -0.44 -15.38
C ASN A 128 -18.35 -1.94 -15.35
N MET A 129 -18.84 -2.61 -14.31
CA MET A 129 -18.83 -4.06 -14.19
C MET A 129 -20.18 -4.66 -14.59
N ALA A 130 -20.13 -5.73 -15.38
CA ALA A 130 -21.24 -6.64 -15.56
C ALA A 130 -21.40 -7.57 -14.32
N PRO A 131 -22.60 -8.14 -14.08
CA PRO A 131 -22.81 -9.05 -12.96
C PRO A 131 -21.84 -10.25 -12.89
N GLY A 132 -21.39 -10.75 -14.06
CA GLY A 132 -20.43 -11.85 -14.14
C GLY A 132 -19.04 -11.51 -13.61
N GLU A 133 -18.67 -10.23 -13.58
CA GLU A 133 -17.40 -9.75 -13.03
C GLU A 133 -17.43 -9.66 -11.50
N CYS A 134 -18.60 -9.73 -10.87
CA CYS A 134 -18.81 -9.74 -9.42
C CYS A 134 -19.60 -10.99 -8.98
N PRO A 135 -19.06 -12.21 -9.20
CA PRO A 135 -19.81 -13.44 -9.00
C PRO A 135 -20.27 -13.59 -7.56
N GLY A 136 -21.58 -13.81 -7.37
CA GLY A 136 -22.21 -13.95 -6.06
C GLY A 136 -22.19 -12.68 -5.18
N GLY A 137 -21.81 -11.54 -5.75
CA GLY A 137 -21.62 -10.28 -5.05
C GLY A 137 -22.64 -9.21 -5.40
N THR A 138 -22.40 -8.01 -4.89
CA THR A 138 -23.15 -6.80 -5.18
C THR A 138 -22.24 -5.75 -5.81
N ILE A 139 -22.71 -5.14 -6.89
CA ILE A 139 -22.02 -4.03 -7.56
C ILE A 139 -22.70 -2.72 -7.16
N LYS A 140 -21.97 -1.86 -6.45
CA LYS A 140 -22.40 -0.51 -6.07
C LYS A 140 -22.08 0.50 -7.16
N THR A 141 -22.93 1.51 -7.27
CA THR A 141 -22.68 2.68 -8.11
C THR A 141 -21.78 3.66 -7.36
N VAL A 142 -20.73 4.11 -8.03
CA VAL A 142 -19.73 5.06 -7.56
C VAL A 142 -19.91 6.35 -8.36
N LYS A 143 -20.00 7.48 -7.67
CA LYS A 143 -19.90 8.79 -8.32
C LYS A 143 -18.42 9.14 -8.45
N VAL A 144 -17.89 9.05 -9.66
CA VAL A 144 -16.47 9.29 -9.97
C VAL A 144 -16.21 10.81 -9.98
N PRO A 145 -15.31 11.32 -9.11
CA PRO A 145 -14.89 12.72 -9.15
C PRO A 145 -14.17 13.02 -10.47
N ASP A 146 -14.52 14.12 -11.12
CA ASP A 146 -13.94 14.56 -12.41
C ASP A 146 -13.90 13.44 -13.47
N ALA A 147 -14.99 12.66 -13.56
CA ALA A 147 -15.13 11.54 -14.49
C ALA A 147 -14.75 11.92 -15.93
N MET A 148 -14.09 11.00 -16.64
CA MET A 148 -13.70 11.20 -18.04
C MET A 148 -14.89 11.49 -18.96
N ASP A 149 -16.07 10.96 -18.63
CA ASP A 149 -17.35 11.36 -19.19
C ASP A 149 -18.18 12.12 -18.12
N PRO A 150 -18.13 13.46 -18.10
CA PRO A 150 -18.88 14.27 -17.14
C PRO A 150 -20.40 14.14 -17.26
N ALA A 151 -20.93 13.64 -18.38
CA ALA A 151 -22.37 13.40 -18.55
C ALA A 151 -22.81 12.12 -17.82
N HIS A 152 -21.89 11.17 -17.61
CA HIS A 152 -22.15 9.89 -16.96
C HIS A 152 -21.17 9.59 -15.81
N PRO A 153 -21.11 10.44 -14.77
CA PRO A 153 -20.13 10.29 -13.67
C PRO A 153 -20.48 9.14 -12.71
N ASN A 154 -21.61 8.47 -12.88
CA ASN A 154 -22.07 7.39 -12.01
C ASN A 154 -21.75 6.04 -12.67
N VAL A 155 -20.77 5.33 -12.12
CA VAL A 155 -20.24 4.07 -12.67
C VAL A 155 -20.58 2.91 -11.74
N LYS A 156 -21.09 1.80 -12.28
CA LYS A 156 -21.31 0.56 -11.52
C LYS A 156 -19.98 -0.19 -11.36
N GLY A 157 -19.10 0.33 -10.52
CA GLY A 157 -17.69 -0.07 -10.50
C GLY A 157 -17.14 -0.58 -9.17
N LEU A 158 -17.96 -0.76 -8.13
CA LEU A 158 -17.50 -1.29 -6.84
C LEU A 158 -18.14 -2.65 -6.53
N CYS A 159 -17.38 -3.72 -6.64
CA CYS A 159 -17.83 -5.06 -6.26
C CYS A 159 -17.56 -5.36 -4.78
N THR A 160 -18.53 -6.00 -4.14
CA THR A 160 -18.39 -6.65 -2.84
C THR A 160 -18.88 -8.09 -2.95
N THR A 161 -18.06 -9.08 -2.62
CA THR A 161 -18.43 -10.50 -2.72
C THR A 161 -17.72 -11.36 -1.67
N THR A 162 -18.16 -12.60 -1.49
CA THR A 162 -17.46 -13.58 -0.64
C THR A 162 -17.03 -14.80 -1.44
N ARG A 163 -15.89 -15.39 -1.09
CA ARG A 163 -15.35 -16.59 -1.75
C ARG A 163 -14.83 -17.59 -0.71
N SER A 164 -14.73 -18.86 -1.10
CA SER A 164 -14.01 -19.84 -0.27
C SER A 164 -12.51 -19.63 -0.39
N ARG A 165 -11.80 -19.75 0.73
CA ARG A 165 -10.32 -19.68 0.76
C ARG A 165 -9.64 -21.03 1.02
N GLY A 166 -10.41 -22.12 0.95
CA GLY A 166 -9.96 -23.45 1.36
C GLY A 166 -10.00 -23.65 2.87
N HIS A 167 -9.13 -24.49 3.43
CA HIS A 167 -9.12 -24.78 4.85
C HIS A 167 -8.71 -23.56 5.70
N ALA A 168 -9.54 -23.17 6.66
CA ALA A 168 -9.14 -22.28 7.73
C ALA A 168 -8.22 -23.01 8.74
N PHE A 169 -8.54 -24.27 9.02
CA PHE A 169 -7.65 -25.19 9.74
C PHE A 169 -8.07 -26.64 9.46
N ARG A 170 -7.11 -27.55 9.70
CA ARG A 170 -7.32 -28.99 9.79
C ARG A 170 -6.33 -29.56 10.81
N MET A 171 -6.83 -30.26 11.81
CA MET A 171 -6.04 -30.89 12.87
C MET A 171 -6.60 -32.29 13.14
N GLN A 172 -5.72 -33.29 13.17
CA GLN A 172 -6.02 -34.60 13.71
C GLN A 172 -6.02 -34.50 15.24
N GLY A 173 -7.08 -34.95 15.89
CA GLY A 173 -7.10 -35.10 17.34
C GLY A 173 -6.44 -36.40 17.79
N ASP A 174 -6.29 -36.52 19.09
CA ASP A 174 -5.73 -37.60 19.93
C ASP A 174 -6.15 -38.99 19.47
N SER A 175 -7.43 -39.12 19.13
CA SER A 175 -8.01 -40.35 18.64
C SER A 175 -8.06 -40.31 17.11
N ALA A 176 -7.68 -41.43 16.48
CA ALA A 176 -7.68 -41.57 15.01
C ALA A 176 -9.01 -41.16 14.35
N ASN A 177 -10.14 -41.28 15.04
CA ASN A 177 -11.47 -40.98 14.51
C ASN A 177 -11.95 -39.53 14.72
N LYS A 178 -11.12 -38.64 15.29
CA LYS A 178 -11.49 -37.25 15.56
C LYS A 178 -10.65 -36.30 14.73
N VAL A 179 -11.31 -35.55 13.85
CA VAL A 179 -10.68 -34.50 13.03
C VAL A 179 -11.40 -33.19 13.29
N PHE A 180 -10.63 -32.15 13.62
CA PHE A 180 -11.11 -30.78 13.66
C PHE A 180 -10.79 -30.11 12.33
N GLN A 181 -11.80 -29.63 11.63
CA GLN A 181 -11.59 -28.88 10.39
C GLN A 181 -12.65 -27.81 10.20
N THR A 182 -12.31 -26.76 9.46
CA THR A 182 -13.24 -25.73 9.01
C THR A 182 -12.77 -25.17 7.67
N GLN A 183 -13.69 -24.93 6.75
CA GLN A 183 -13.43 -24.19 5.52
C GLN A 183 -13.53 -22.69 5.81
N GLY A 184 -12.53 -21.94 5.37
CA GLY A 184 -12.46 -20.50 5.52
C GLY A 184 -13.18 -19.74 4.41
N LYS A 185 -13.41 -18.46 4.69
CA LYS A 185 -14.03 -17.50 3.78
C LYS A 185 -13.22 -16.22 3.68
N ASP A 186 -13.21 -15.68 2.47
CA ASP A 186 -12.75 -14.34 2.15
C ASP A 186 -13.96 -13.44 1.89
N PHE A 187 -13.87 -12.18 2.31
CA PHE A 187 -14.68 -11.07 1.86
C PHE A 187 -13.83 -10.17 0.96
N LEU A 188 -14.26 -9.92 -0.27
CA LEU A 188 -13.54 -9.13 -1.27
C LEU A 188 -14.26 -7.82 -1.53
N VAL A 189 -13.49 -6.73 -1.63
CA VAL A 189 -13.92 -5.41 -2.10
C VAL A 189 -12.97 -4.98 -3.20
N TYR A 190 -13.48 -4.75 -4.42
CA TYR A 190 -12.62 -4.36 -5.53
C TYR A 190 -13.27 -3.46 -6.58
N THR A 191 -12.41 -2.76 -7.31
CA THR A 191 -12.72 -1.92 -8.49
C THR A 191 -11.82 -2.32 -9.66
N VAL A 192 -12.26 -2.00 -10.89
CA VAL A 192 -11.44 -2.11 -12.11
C VAL A 192 -11.25 -0.72 -12.69
N ASN A 193 -10.00 -0.32 -12.88
CA ASN A 193 -9.61 1.01 -13.35
C ASN A 193 -8.78 0.90 -14.63
N GLN A 194 -9.19 1.57 -15.69
CA GLN A 194 -8.46 1.63 -16.95
C GLN A 194 -7.53 2.85 -16.96
N VAL A 195 -6.27 2.63 -17.34
CA VAL A 195 -5.29 3.70 -17.61
C VAL A 195 -4.64 3.40 -18.96
N GLY A 196 -5.02 4.16 -19.98
CA GLY A 196 -4.59 3.90 -21.35
C GLY A 196 -5.00 2.50 -21.82
N TRP A 197 -4.01 1.66 -22.12
CA TRP A 197 -4.19 0.28 -22.58
C TRP A 197 -4.21 -0.75 -21.44
N TYR A 198 -3.82 -0.36 -20.23
CA TYR A 198 -3.85 -1.23 -19.06
C TYR A 198 -5.17 -1.14 -18.30
N GLU A 199 -5.53 -2.23 -17.66
CA GLU A 199 -6.56 -2.28 -16.63
C GLU A 199 -5.97 -2.81 -15.32
N TYR A 200 -6.36 -2.18 -14.22
CA TYR A 200 -5.91 -2.51 -12.87
C TYR A 200 -7.10 -2.90 -11.99
N ILE A 201 -7.07 -4.12 -11.47
CA ILE A 201 -8.02 -4.62 -10.49
C ILE A 201 -7.48 -4.32 -9.10
N THR A 202 -8.02 -3.31 -8.42
CA THR A 202 -7.64 -3.00 -7.02
C THR A 202 -8.46 -3.86 -6.09
N GLU A 203 -7.87 -4.90 -5.48
CA GLU A 203 -8.57 -5.86 -4.62
C GLU A 203 -8.09 -5.78 -3.15
N TRP A 204 -9.05 -5.55 -2.26
CA TRP A 204 -8.90 -5.71 -0.81
C TRP A 204 -9.64 -6.98 -0.38
N ARG A 205 -8.91 -7.91 0.24
CA ARG A 205 -9.45 -9.22 0.65
C ARG A 205 -9.29 -9.42 2.14
N PHE A 206 -10.42 -9.53 2.83
CA PHE A 206 -10.55 -9.66 4.27
C PHE A 206 -10.91 -11.11 4.63
N GLN A 207 -9.98 -11.81 5.29
CA GLN A 207 -10.17 -13.22 5.64
C GLN A 207 -10.87 -13.37 6.99
N ASP A 208 -11.52 -14.51 7.21
CA ASP A 208 -12.19 -14.82 8.46
C ASP A 208 -11.27 -15.01 9.68
N ASP A 209 -9.96 -15.22 9.47
CA ASP A 209 -8.97 -15.28 10.53
C ASP A 209 -8.40 -13.91 10.94
N GLY A 210 -8.78 -12.84 10.24
CA GLY A 210 -8.31 -11.48 10.49
C GLY A 210 -7.25 -10.99 9.50
N THR A 211 -6.71 -11.87 8.64
CA THR A 211 -5.74 -11.47 7.60
C THR A 211 -6.38 -10.54 6.58
N ILE A 212 -5.65 -9.51 6.16
CA ILE A 212 -6.04 -8.62 5.06
C ILE A 212 -4.99 -8.75 3.96
N ASN A 213 -5.42 -9.07 2.73
CA ASN A 213 -4.57 -9.12 1.55
C ASN A 213 -4.90 -7.90 0.68
N MET A 214 -3.85 -7.25 0.19
CA MET A 214 -3.93 -6.08 -0.67
C MET A 214 -3.28 -6.42 -1.99
N ASN A 215 -4.07 -6.41 -3.06
CA ASN A 215 -3.62 -6.84 -4.37
C ASN A 215 -3.97 -5.82 -5.45
N VAL A 216 -3.10 -5.74 -6.46
CA VAL A 216 -3.39 -5.14 -7.75
C VAL A 216 -3.21 -6.22 -8.81
N GLY A 217 -4.25 -6.43 -9.61
CA GLY A 217 -4.20 -7.27 -10.81
C GLY A 217 -4.00 -6.40 -12.05
N ALA A 218 -2.83 -6.48 -12.70
CA ALA A 218 -2.55 -5.80 -13.96
C ALA A 218 -2.99 -6.68 -15.15
N THR A 219 -3.80 -6.14 -16.05
CA THR A 219 -4.37 -6.80 -17.25
C THR A 219 -4.64 -5.75 -18.34
N GLY A 220 -5.54 -6.03 -19.29
CA GLY A 220 -5.81 -5.17 -20.44
C GLY A 220 -5.01 -5.60 -21.66
N SER A 221 -4.26 -4.68 -22.24
CA SER A 221 -3.42 -4.93 -23.42
C SER A 221 -2.00 -4.45 -23.17
N LEU A 222 -1.02 -5.03 -23.88
CA LEU A 222 0.28 -4.40 -24.02
C LEU A 222 0.12 -3.03 -24.71
N SER A 223 1.10 -2.14 -24.48
CA SER A 223 1.18 -0.87 -25.20
C SER A 223 1.20 -1.12 -26.71
N PRO A 224 0.37 -0.42 -27.50
CA PRO A 224 0.29 -0.64 -28.93
C PRO A 224 1.44 0.05 -29.71
N TYR A 225 2.32 0.79 -29.02
CA TYR A 225 3.24 1.74 -29.66
C TYR A 225 4.72 1.38 -29.56
N ASP A 226 5.10 0.34 -28.83
CA ASP A 226 6.49 0.10 -28.40
C ASP A 226 6.98 -1.32 -28.74
N TYR A 227 6.85 -1.67 -30.02
CA TYR A 227 7.21 -2.98 -30.59
C TYR A 227 8.59 -3.01 -31.32
N ASP A 228 9.47 -2.05 -31.06
CA ASP A 228 10.79 -1.92 -31.71
C ASP A 228 11.99 -2.21 -30.78
N ALA A 229 11.76 -2.72 -29.56
CA ALA A 229 12.78 -2.95 -28.54
C ALA A 229 13.59 -4.26 -28.71
N GLY A 230 14.10 -4.49 -29.92
CA GLY A 230 14.89 -5.69 -30.26
C GLY A 230 16.33 -5.71 -29.75
N ASP A 231 16.75 -4.72 -28.97
CA ASP A 231 18.12 -4.54 -28.49
C ASP A 231 18.35 -5.04 -27.06
N GLY A 232 17.47 -5.94 -26.58
CA GLY A 232 17.52 -6.52 -25.24
C GLY A 232 16.65 -5.80 -24.21
N ARG A 233 15.97 -4.71 -24.60
CA ARG A 233 15.02 -3.95 -23.75
C ARG A 233 13.58 -4.41 -23.92
N GLY A 234 13.33 -5.44 -24.72
CA GLY A 234 12.02 -5.99 -24.98
C GLY A 234 12.06 -7.48 -25.28
N TRP A 235 10.88 -8.05 -25.52
CA TRP A 235 10.71 -9.46 -25.82
C TRP A 235 10.06 -9.67 -27.18
N PRO A 236 10.54 -10.62 -28.01
CA PRO A 236 9.92 -10.90 -29.30
C PRO A 236 8.52 -11.46 -29.13
N LEU A 237 7.56 -10.88 -29.84
CA LEU A 237 6.18 -11.34 -29.91
C LEU A 237 5.80 -11.71 -31.33
N GLY A 238 4.92 -12.70 -31.43
CA GLY A 238 4.37 -13.20 -32.68
C GLY A 238 5.39 -13.94 -33.55
N LYS A 239 4.94 -14.31 -34.75
CA LYS A 239 5.71 -15.19 -35.65
C LYS A 239 6.98 -14.51 -36.15
N GLY A 240 8.10 -15.19 -35.96
CA GLY A 240 9.38 -14.82 -36.56
C GLY A 240 10.06 -13.62 -35.92
N ALA A 241 9.72 -13.28 -34.68
CA ALA A 241 10.41 -12.26 -33.87
C ALA A 241 10.60 -10.92 -34.62
N LYS A 242 9.53 -10.44 -35.27
CA LYS A 242 9.52 -9.19 -36.04
C LYS A 242 9.09 -7.97 -35.22
N ALA A 243 8.50 -8.20 -34.06
CA ALA A 243 7.97 -7.20 -33.16
C ALA A 243 8.49 -7.52 -31.75
N TYR A 244 8.97 -6.51 -31.04
CA TYR A 244 9.55 -6.64 -29.70
C TYR A 244 8.88 -5.68 -28.74
N ALA A 245 7.95 -6.16 -27.93
CA ALA A 245 7.29 -5.32 -26.94
C ALA A 245 8.30 -4.87 -25.88
N THR A 246 8.28 -3.58 -25.57
CA THR A 246 9.23 -2.97 -24.64
C THR A 246 8.92 -3.42 -23.20
N SER A 247 9.94 -3.94 -22.54
CA SER A 247 9.87 -4.32 -21.13
C SER A 247 9.66 -3.08 -20.26
N HIS A 248 8.99 -3.25 -19.14
CA HIS A 248 8.67 -2.16 -18.22
C HIS A 248 8.45 -2.70 -16.81
N GLN A 249 8.42 -1.82 -15.82
CA GLN A 249 8.15 -2.17 -14.43
C GLN A 249 6.74 -1.70 -14.01
N HIS A 250 6.10 -2.40 -13.08
CA HIS A 250 4.97 -1.89 -12.30
C HIS A 250 5.37 -1.87 -10.82
N ASP A 251 5.73 -0.69 -10.29
CA ASP A 251 5.98 -0.48 -8.86
C ASP A 251 4.69 0.03 -8.19
N VAL A 252 3.99 -0.86 -7.48
CA VAL A 252 2.73 -0.55 -6.83
C VAL A 252 2.97 -0.22 -5.36
N PHE A 253 2.46 0.93 -4.92
CA PHE A 253 2.54 1.38 -3.54
C PHE A 253 1.16 1.37 -2.87
N TRP A 254 1.13 0.93 -1.61
CA TRP A 254 -0.02 1.09 -0.71
C TRP A 254 0.36 1.98 0.46
N LYS A 255 -0.61 2.75 0.96
CA LYS A 255 -0.51 3.53 2.20
C LYS A 255 -1.53 2.98 3.20
N LEU A 256 -1.06 2.63 4.40
CA LEU A 256 -1.89 2.12 5.49
C LEU A 256 -1.70 2.99 6.75
N ASP A 257 -2.81 3.56 7.22
CA ASP A 257 -2.86 4.27 8.50
C ASP A 257 -3.51 3.36 9.54
N PHE A 258 -2.71 2.84 10.47
CA PHE A 258 -3.24 1.99 11.53
C PHE A 258 -3.97 2.80 12.60
N ALA A 259 -5.11 2.27 13.04
CA ALA A 259 -5.85 2.75 14.21
C ALA A 259 -6.21 1.57 15.11
N LEU A 260 -5.22 0.71 15.35
CA LEU A 260 -5.41 -0.54 16.08
C LEU A 260 -5.98 -0.25 17.48
N ASP A 261 -7.09 -0.89 17.82
CA ASP A 261 -7.85 -0.67 19.06
C ASP A 261 -8.27 0.80 19.28
N GLY A 262 -8.46 1.55 18.19
CA GLY A 262 -8.94 2.93 18.21
C GLY A 262 -7.86 3.97 18.46
N SER A 263 -6.57 3.60 18.40
CA SER A 263 -5.46 4.52 18.57
C SER A 263 -4.55 4.57 17.35
N SER A 264 -4.24 5.78 16.86
CA SER A 264 -3.22 6.01 15.84
C SER A 264 -1.79 5.95 16.39
N LYS A 265 -1.62 5.85 17.71
CA LYS A 265 -0.31 5.93 18.39
C LYS A 265 0.40 4.57 18.50
N GLY A 266 0.16 3.69 17.53
CA GLY A 266 0.82 2.39 17.46
C GLY A 266 2.35 2.53 17.39
N ARG A 267 3.05 1.42 17.61
CA ARG A 267 4.52 1.36 17.47
C ARG A 267 4.93 0.31 16.46
N VAL A 268 6.06 0.55 15.80
CA VAL A 268 6.64 -0.40 14.86
C VAL A 268 7.73 -1.20 15.55
N GLU A 269 7.67 -2.51 15.39
CA GLU A 269 8.67 -3.46 15.89
C GLU A 269 9.22 -4.28 14.73
N GLN A 270 10.55 -4.35 14.62
CA GLN A 270 11.27 -5.18 13.66
C GLN A 270 11.84 -6.40 14.37
N TYR A 271 11.69 -7.56 13.75
CA TYR A 271 12.27 -8.81 14.19
C TYR A 271 13.30 -9.27 13.17
N ASP A 272 14.48 -9.64 13.64
CA ASP A 272 15.57 -10.20 12.83
C ASP A 272 16.04 -11.50 13.47
N SER A 273 15.99 -12.61 12.73
CA SER A 273 16.57 -13.87 13.21
C SER A 273 17.89 -14.16 12.52
N ALA A 274 18.92 -14.45 13.32
CA ALA A 274 20.22 -14.87 12.84
C ALA A 274 20.43 -16.37 13.13
N VAL A 275 20.88 -17.10 12.10
CA VAL A 275 21.21 -18.53 12.18
C VAL A 275 22.67 -18.69 12.61
N THR A 276 22.91 -19.53 13.61
CA THR A 276 24.24 -20.06 13.94
C THR A 276 24.33 -21.48 13.40
N THR A 277 25.21 -21.72 12.42
CA THR A 277 25.29 -23.02 11.70
C THR A 277 25.87 -24.15 12.53
N HIS A 278 26.60 -23.84 13.61
CA HIS A 278 27.21 -24.82 14.51
C HIS A 278 26.77 -24.55 15.96
N GLY A 279 25.58 -25.04 16.31
CA GLY A 279 25.13 -25.11 17.70
C GLY A 279 25.62 -26.38 18.41
N ALA A 280 25.10 -26.66 19.60
CA ALA A 280 25.54 -27.81 20.41
C ALA A 280 25.32 -29.17 19.72
N ASN A 281 24.16 -29.35 19.07
CA ASN A 281 23.80 -30.58 18.34
C ASN A 281 23.33 -30.29 16.90
N THR A 282 22.72 -29.13 16.67
CA THR A 282 22.16 -28.67 15.39
C THR A 282 22.35 -27.16 15.27
N PRO A 283 22.13 -26.54 14.09
CA PRO A 283 22.03 -25.09 13.99
C PRO A 283 21.01 -24.50 14.97
N THR A 284 21.25 -23.27 15.42
CA THR A 284 20.35 -22.53 16.31
C THR A 284 19.98 -21.18 15.73
N ASN A 285 18.81 -20.64 16.10
CA ASN A 285 18.35 -19.33 15.67
C ASN A 285 18.16 -18.42 16.88
N LYS A 286 18.64 -17.19 16.78
CA LYS A 286 18.36 -16.15 17.77
C LYS A 286 17.64 -14.98 17.11
N THR A 287 16.49 -14.62 17.67
CA THR A 287 15.69 -13.49 17.19
C THR A 287 15.95 -12.25 18.03
N THR A 288 16.24 -11.13 17.37
CA THR A 288 16.39 -9.81 17.99
C THR A 288 15.16 -8.97 17.67
N LEU A 289 14.58 -8.36 18.70
CA LEU A 289 13.52 -7.36 18.58
C LEU A 289 14.12 -5.96 18.62
N THR A 290 13.86 -5.16 17.58
CA THR A 290 14.23 -3.75 17.49
C THR A 290 12.99 -2.89 17.46
N LYS A 291 12.87 -1.92 18.38
CA LYS A 291 11.83 -0.90 18.33
C LYS A 291 12.22 0.15 17.28
N VAL A 292 11.38 0.32 16.26
CA VAL A 292 11.59 1.33 15.22
C VAL A 292 10.97 2.64 15.71
N THR A 293 11.78 3.50 16.31
CA THR A 293 11.34 4.74 16.96
C THR A 293 11.45 5.97 16.06
N LYS A 294 12.14 5.85 14.94
CA LYS A 294 12.28 6.87 13.92
C LYS A 294 11.84 6.31 12.57
N GLU A 295 11.54 7.20 11.65
CA GLU A 295 11.21 6.84 10.28
C GLU A 295 12.29 5.95 9.67
N LEU A 296 11.86 4.98 8.88
CA LEU A 296 12.72 3.92 8.37
C LEU A 296 12.26 3.52 6.97
N ALA A 297 13.21 3.39 6.05
CA ALA A 297 13.04 2.61 4.83
C ALA A 297 13.68 1.24 5.05
N GLY A 298 12.96 0.16 4.73
CA GLY A 298 13.32 -1.20 5.09
C GLY A 298 13.09 -2.19 3.95
N ASP A 299 13.91 -3.24 3.95
CA ASP A 299 13.86 -4.32 2.96
C ASP A 299 13.57 -5.65 3.63
N ALA A 300 12.63 -6.40 3.05
CA ALA A 300 12.39 -7.78 3.41
C ALA A 300 13.69 -8.59 3.23
N LYS A 301 13.99 -9.44 4.20
CA LYS A 301 15.17 -10.31 4.21
C LYS A 301 14.79 -11.64 4.82
N ASN A 302 15.64 -12.64 4.65
CA ASN A 302 15.47 -13.94 5.30
C ASN A 302 15.23 -13.76 6.81
N MET A 303 14.09 -14.25 7.28
CA MET A 303 13.67 -14.19 8.69
C MET A 303 13.64 -12.78 9.31
N ARG A 304 13.44 -11.75 8.48
CA ARG A 304 13.11 -10.38 8.91
C ARG A 304 11.64 -10.10 8.66
N TRP A 305 10.99 -9.50 9.63
CA TRP A 305 9.61 -9.03 9.50
C TRP A 305 9.33 -7.86 10.45
N TRP A 306 8.22 -7.17 10.21
CA TRP A 306 7.76 -6.05 11.03
C TRP A 306 6.34 -6.29 11.51
N ARG A 307 6.01 -5.68 12.64
CA ARG A 307 4.63 -5.55 13.09
C ARG A 307 4.30 -4.16 13.59
N ILE A 308 3.04 -3.79 13.44
CA ILE A 308 2.44 -2.60 14.03
C ILE A 308 1.71 -3.07 15.28
N VAL A 309 2.17 -2.59 16.44
CA VAL A 309 1.65 -3.01 17.74
C VAL A 309 0.76 -1.92 18.33
N SER A 310 -0.36 -2.35 18.86
CA SER A 310 -1.34 -1.50 19.53
C SER A 310 -0.70 -0.75 20.70
N ALA A 311 -1.14 0.49 20.87
CA ALA A 311 -0.76 1.34 21.99
C ALA A 311 -1.55 1.00 23.27
N THR A 312 -2.74 0.43 23.10
CA THR A 312 -3.76 0.34 24.16
C THR A 312 -4.34 -1.05 24.30
N GLY A 313 -4.49 -1.81 23.21
CA GLY A 313 -5.22 -3.06 23.20
C GLY A 313 -4.35 -4.30 23.40
N LYS A 314 -4.95 -5.27 24.08
CA LYS A 314 -4.36 -6.58 24.37
C LYS A 314 -5.37 -7.69 24.08
N ASN A 315 -4.89 -8.89 23.79
CA ASN A 315 -5.74 -10.08 23.75
C ASN A 315 -6.08 -10.57 25.17
N LYS A 316 -6.81 -11.69 25.27
CA LYS A 316 -7.23 -12.27 26.56
C LYS A 316 -6.05 -12.80 27.39
N ASP A 317 -4.89 -13.03 26.77
CA ASP A 317 -3.66 -13.48 27.44
C ASP A 317 -2.74 -12.31 27.79
N ASN A 318 -3.24 -11.07 27.72
CA ASN A 318 -2.51 -9.85 28.06
C ASN A 318 -1.29 -9.58 27.13
N HIS A 319 -1.26 -10.19 25.94
CA HIS A 319 -0.31 -9.85 24.87
C HIS A 319 -0.82 -8.63 24.08
N ALA A 320 0.08 -7.74 23.69
CA ALA A 320 -0.29 -6.56 22.91
C ALA A 320 -0.75 -6.97 21.50
N ARG A 321 -1.96 -6.53 21.10
CA ARG A 321 -2.48 -6.82 19.76
C ARG A 321 -1.59 -6.18 18.70
N SER A 322 -1.37 -6.87 17.60
CA SER A 322 -0.56 -6.36 16.50
C SER A 322 -0.95 -6.97 15.16
N TYR A 323 -0.48 -6.35 14.09
CA TYR A 323 -0.50 -6.92 12.75
C TYR A 323 0.92 -6.98 12.21
N GLU A 324 1.32 -8.15 11.72
CA GLU A 324 2.56 -8.36 10.97
C GLU A 324 2.37 -7.93 9.52
N ILE A 325 3.40 -7.31 8.93
CA ILE A 325 3.51 -7.13 7.49
C ILE A 325 4.12 -8.40 6.91
N VAL A 326 3.38 -9.05 6.01
CA VAL A 326 3.79 -10.25 5.28
C VAL A 326 4.07 -9.83 3.83
N PRO A 327 5.35 -9.63 3.44
CA PRO A 327 5.71 -9.21 2.09
C PRO A 327 5.29 -10.24 1.05
N GLY A 328 4.84 -9.79 -0.11
CA GLY A 328 4.67 -10.64 -1.29
C GLY A 328 5.93 -10.71 -2.16
N PRO A 329 5.90 -11.51 -3.24
CA PRO A 329 6.94 -11.50 -4.25
C PRO A 329 7.08 -10.10 -4.87
N THR A 330 8.31 -9.62 -5.01
CA THR A 330 8.60 -8.28 -5.52
C THR A 330 9.89 -8.27 -6.31
N THR A 331 9.93 -7.53 -7.42
CA THR A 331 11.16 -7.19 -8.15
C THR A 331 11.48 -5.71 -7.96
N LYS A 332 12.65 -5.39 -7.44
CA LYS A 332 13.02 -4.00 -7.16
C LYS A 332 13.45 -3.27 -8.42
N TYR A 333 12.91 -2.08 -8.63
CA TYR A 333 13.41 -1.15 -9.64
C TYR A 333 14.40 -0.16 -9.00
N PRO A 334 15.70 -0.23 -9.32
CA PRO A 334 16.69 0.67 -8.70
C PRO A 334 16.75 2.06 -9.35
N GLY A 335 16.04 2.30 -10.47
CA GLY A 335 16.14 3.53 -11.28
C GLY A 335 15.56 4.79 -10.63
N ARG A 336 14.80 4.65 -9.54
CA ARG A 336 14.32 5.74 -8.69
C ARG A 336 14.59 5.41 -7.22
N SER A 337 14.91 6.41 -6.40
CA SER A 337 15.27 6.16 -4.99
C SER A 337 14.05 5.73 -4.15
N PHE A 338 12.84 6.18 -4.51
CA PHE A 338 11.60 5.82 -3.82
C PHE A 338 11.10 4.39 -4.11
N THR A 339 11.69 3.69 -5.08
CA THR A 339 11.34 2.30 -5.45
C THR A 339 12.35 1.28 -4.90
N GLN A 340 13.39 1.72 -4.19
CA GLN A 340 14.49 0.86 -3.75
C GLN A 340 14.20 0.03 -2.50
N HIS A 341 13.14 0.35 -1.75
CA HIS A 341 12.79 -0.36 -0.52
C HIS A 341 11.40 -0.98 -0.57
N ASP A 342 11.23 -2.08 0.17
CA ASP A 342 9.99 -2.85 0.23
C ASP A 342 8.95 -2.17 1.14
N VAL A 343 9.42 -1.54 2.22
CA VAL A 343 8.57 -0.84 3.19
C VAL A 343 9.16 0.50 3.60
N TYR A 344 8.28 1.47 3.86
CA TYR A 344 8.63 2.73 4.51
C TYR A 344 7.70 2.94 5.71
N PHE A 345 8.28 3.39 6.82
CA PHE A 345 7.56 3.86 7.99
C PHE A 345 7.79 5.36 8.12
N THR A 346 6.76 6.16 7.90
CA THR A 346 6.83 7.63 8.06
C THR A 346 6.00 8.08 9.26
N GLN A 347 6.33 9.23 9.82
CA GLN A 347 5.47 9.88 10.80
C GLN A 347 4.28 10.49 10.06
N TYR A 348 3.05 10.24 10.53
CA TYR A 348 1.85 10.78 9.91
C TYR A 348 1.98 12.29 9.64
N ASN A 349 1.75 12.63 8.38
CA ASN A 349 1.72 13.98 7.85
C ASN A 349 0.65 14.04 6.75
N LYS A 350 -0.33 14.94 6.90
CA LYS A 350 -1.45 15.09 5.95
C LYS A 350 -1.03 15.43 4.50
N CYS A 351 0.21 15.88 4.34
CA CYS A 351 0.79 16.22 3.04
C CYS A 351 1.31 15.01 2.28
N GLU A 352 1.56 13.90 2.97
CA GLU A 352 2.16 12.69 2.42
C GLU A 352 1.02 11.75 2.00
N GLN A 353 0.61 11.84 0.73
CA GLN A 353 -0.60 11.16 0.23
C GLN A 353 -0.27 10.07 -0.80
N PHE A 354 0.71 10.31 -1.67
CA PHE A 354 1.13 9.41 -2.74
C PHE A 354 2.64 9.20 -2.74
N ALA A 355 3.09 7.95 -2.89
CA ALA A 355 4.49 7.57 -2.65
C ALA A 355 5.50 8.22 -3.62
N SER A 356 5.04 8.66 -4.79
CA SER A 356 5.78 9.50 -5.74
C SER A 356 4.84 10.48 -6.42
N ASP A 357 5.40 11.52 -7.05
CA ASP A 357 4.63 12.58 -7.72
C ASP A 357 3.46 13.09 -6.88
N ASN A 358 3.71 13.21 -5.57
CA ASN A 358 2.73 13.62 -4.59
C ASN A 358 2.12 14.98 -4.95
N LEU A 359 0.84 15.13 -4.60
CA LEU A 359 0.05 16.30 -4.96
C LEU A 359 0.73 17.61 -4.50
N PRO A 360 0.65 18.69 -5.31
CA PRO A 360 1.28 19.97 -4.99
C PRO A 360 0.54 20.78 -3.92
N ASN A 361 -0.28 20.14 -3.08
CA ASN A 361 -1.19 20.78 -2.12
C ASN A 361 -0.51 21.20 -0.79
N CYS A 362 0.79 20.95 -0.64
CA CYS A 362 1.56 21.29 0.57
C CYS A 362 2.71 22.29 0.34
N GLY A 363 2.64 23.05 -0.76
CA GLY A 363 3.61 24.08 -1.10
C GLY A 363 4.86 23.55 -1.82
N ALA A 364 5.58 24.44 -2.50
CA ALA A 364 6.64 24.08 -3.45
C ALA A 364 7.88 23.41 -2.84
N GLY A 365 8.08 23.51 -1.52
CA GLY A 365 9.24 22.94 -0.82
C GLY A 365 9.00 21.58 -0.16
N HIS A 366 7.77 21.07 -0.13
CA HIS A 366 7.49 19.76 0.46
C HIS A 366 7.99 18.65 -0.48
N PRO A 367 8.79 17.68 -0.01
CA PRO A 367 9.21 16.57 -0.85
C PRO A 367 8.02 15.78 -1.40
N LYS A 368 8.18 15.21 -2.60
CA LYS A 368 7.09 14.54 -3.33
C LYS A 368 7.23 13.02 -3.41
N GLN A 369 8.16 12.45 -2.66
CA GLN A 369 8.56 11.05 -2.76
C GLN A 369 8.77 10.48 -1.36
N VAL A 370 8.34 9.24 -1.14
CA VAL A 370 8.29 8.59 0.18
C VAL A 370 9.66 8.45 0.84
N ASP A 371 10.71 8.20 0.05
CA ASP A 371 12.08 8.10 0.55
C ASP A 371 12.60 9.44 1.11
N LYS A 372 12.10 10.57 0.63
CA LYS A 372 12.48 11.90 1.14
C LYS A 372 11.77 12.28 2.43
N TRP A 373 10.66 11.60 2.74
CA TRP A 373 9.95 11.79 4.00
C TRP A 373 10.61 11.03 5.13
N VAL A 374 11.30 9.92 4.84
CA VAL A 374 12.19 9.24 5.79
C VAL A 374 13.41 10.10 6.08
N ASN A 375 13.23 11.10 6.94
CA ASN A 375 14.23 12.12 7.28
C ASN A 375 14.61 12.08 8.77
N GLY A 376 14.16 11.05 9.48
CA GLY A 376 14.57 10.74 10.85
C GLY A 376 13.67 11.33 11.92
N GLN A 377 12.43 11.72 11.56
CA GLN A 377 11.43 12.09 12.57
C GLN A 377 11.11 10.92 13.50
N THR A 378 10.64 11.25 14.70
CA THR A 378 10.18 10.25 15.66
C THR A 378 8.81 9.72 15.25
N LEU A 379 8.65 8.40 15.24
CA LEU A 379 7.39 7.73 14.99
C LEU A 379 6.53 7.74 16.26
N THR A 380 5.52 8.60 16.27
CA THR A 380 4.46 8.66 17.30
C THR A 380 3.10 8.25 16.76
N GLN A 381 2.89 8.41 15.44
CA GLN A 381 1.73 7.94 14.70
C GLN A 381 2.26 7.40 13.36
N PRO A 382 2.74 6.15 13.33
CA PRO A 382 3.39 5.59 12.15
C PRO A 382 2.39 5.35 11.02
N VAL A 383 2.77 5.76 9.81
CA VAL A 383 2.14 5.40 8.53
C VAL A 383 3.01 4.35 7.86
N VAL A 384 2.37 3.32 7.31
CA VAL A 384 3.06 2.24 6.61
C VAL A 384 2.86 2.41 5.11
N TRP A 385 3.97 2.42 4.38
CA TRP A 385 3.98 2.36 2.93
C TRP A 385 4.61 1.05 2.50
N VAL A 386 3.99 0.33 1.58
CA VAL A 386 4.53 -0.93 1.05
C VAL A 386 4.65 -0.83 -0.44
N ASN A 387 5.81 -1.21 -0.98
CA ASN A 387 6.12 -1.26 -2.40
C ASN A 387 6.21 -2.71 -2.86
N VAL A 388 5.46 -3.06 -3.90
CA VAL A 388 5.56 -4.37 -4.56
C VAL A 388 5.78 -4.12 -6.04
N GLY A 389 6.96 -4.50 -6.53
CA GLY A 389 7.38 -4.33 -7.91
C GLY A 389 7.20 -5.59 -8.76
N PHE A 390 7.00 -5.39 -10.06
CA PHE A 390 6.95 -6.44 -11.08
C PHE A 390 7.62 -5.96 -12.35
N HIS A 391 8.70 -6.63 -12.74
CA HIS A 391 9.38 -6.38 -14.01
C HIS A 391 8.71 -7.23 -15.09
N HIS A 392 7.97 -6.56 -15.95
CA HIS A 392 7.19 -7.18 -17.00
C HIS A 392 8.02 -7.26 -18.28
N ILE A 393 8.65 -8.42 -18.48
CA ILE A 393 9.16 -8.85 -19.78
C ILE A 393 8.01 -9.63 -20.44
N ALA A 394 7.32 -8.98 -21.38
CA ALA A 394 6.12 -9.53 -22.00
C ALA A 394 6.38 -10.89 -22.65
N ARG A 395 5.38 -11.77 -22.66
CA ARG A 395 5.41 -13.06 -23.36
C ARG A 395 4.34 -13.10 -24.45
N ASP A 396 4.40 -14.09 -25.32
CA ASP A 396 3.39 -14.26 -26.38
C ASP A 396 1.96 -14.38 -25.82
N GLU A 397 1.82 -14.99 -24.65
CA GLU A 397 0.56 -15.13 -23.93
C GLU A 397 -0.01 -13.80 -23.41
N ASP A 398 0.81 -12.75 -23.32
CA ASP A 398 0.42 -11.44 -22.81
C ASP A 398 -0.15 -10.53 -23.93
N GLN A 399 -0.17 -11.01 -25.17
CA GLN A 399 -0.91 -10.35 -26.26
C GLN A 399 -2.41 -10.27 -25.96
N GLN A 400 -3.08 -9.25 -26.49
CA GLN A 400 -4.45 -8.92 -26.11
C GLN A 400 -5.45 -10.09 -26.31
N PRO A 401 -6.26 -10.42 -25.28
CA PRO A 401 -6.26 -9.86 -23.93
C PRO A 401 -5.15 -10.42 -23.04
N MET A 402 -4.44 -9.54 -22.34
CA MET A 402 -3.37 -9.91 -21.42
C MET A 402 -3.94 -10.62 -20.17
N PRO A 403 -3.42 -11.80 -19.77
CA PRO A 403 -3.80 -12.44 -18.52
C PRO A 403 -3.52 -11.55 -17.30
N VAL A 404 -4.30 -11.70 -16.24
CA VAL A 404 -4.09 -10.91 -15.01
C VAL A 404 -2.79 -11.34 -14.32
N HIS A 405 -1.88 -10.39 -14.11
CA HIS A 405 -0.75 -10.53 -13.22
C HIS A 405 -1.06 -9.91 -11.85
N TRP A 406 -0.92 -10.68 -10.77
CA TRP A 406 -1.21 -10.22 -9.42
C TRP A 406 0.05 -9.83 -8.66
N GLN A 407 0.07 -8.61 -8.13
CA GLN A 407 1.05 -8.11 -7.16
C GLN A 407 0.34 -7.74 -5.87
N GLY A 408 0.96 -8.00 -4.74
CA GLY A 408 0.35 -7.68 -3.46
C GLY A 408 1.15 -8.13 -2.27
N PHE A 409 0.59 -7.87 -1.09
CA PHE A 409 1.13 -8.29 0.20
C PHE A 409 -0.02 -8.53 1.19
N SER A 410 0.29 -8.97 2.39
CA SER A 410 -0.71 -9.14 3.44
C SER A 410 -0.31 -8.45 4.73
N ILE A 411 -1.31 -8.15 5.56
CA ILE A 411 -1.12 -7.96 6.99
C ILE A 411 -1.85 -9.06 7.75
N ALA A 412 -1.14 -9.73 8.65
CA ALA A 412 -1.63 -10.88 9.39
C ALA A 412 -1.75 -10.56 10.89
N PRO A 413 -2.84 -10.98 11.56
CA PRO A 413 -3.00 -10.74 12.98
C PRO A 413 -1.92 -11.46 13.79
N ARG A 414 -1.27 -10.74 14.70
CA ARG A 414 -0.32 -11.24 15.69
C ARG A 414 -0.83 -10.85 17.07
N ASP A 415 -1.18 -11.84 17.88
CA ASP A 415 -1.75 -11.61 19.22
C ASP A 415 -3.05 -10.76 19.19
N VAL A 416 -3.79 -10.74 18.07
CA VAL A 416 -5.12 -10.09 18.04
C VAL A 416 -6.09 -10.89 18.89
N THR A 417 -6.14 -12.21 18.72
CA THR A 417 -6.85 -13.12 19.61
C THR A 417 -5.86 -13.93 20.44
N ALA A 418 -6.35 -14.57 21.52
CA ALA A 418 -5.54 -15.44 22.39
C ALA A 418 -5.20 -16.76 21.68
N MET A 419 -6.19 -17.33 21.00
CA MET A 419 -6.04 -18.50 20.14
C MET A 419 -6.47 -18.17 18.72
N ASN A 420 -6.35 -19.13 17.80
CA ASN A 420 -7.01 -19.05 16.50
C ASN A 420 -8.47 -18.60 16.70
N PRO A 421 -8.93 -17.52 16.02
CA PRO A 421 -10.28 -16.96 16.21
C PRO A 421 -11.41 -17.94 15.85
N LEU A 422 -11.09 -19.01 15.13
CA LEU A 422 -12.02 -20.05 14.70
C LEU A 422 -11.86 -21.36 15.52
N THR A 423 -11.13 -21.32 16.63
CA THR A 423 -10.94 -22.48 17.51
C THR A 423 -12.31 -23.02 17.97
N PRO A 424 -12.61 -24.31 17.75
CA PRO A 424 -13.86 -24.89 18.21
C PRO A 424 -13.91 -24.96 19.74
N ALA A 425 -15.10 -24.93 20.33
CA ALA A 425 -15.28 -24.96 21.78
C ALA A 425 -14.59 -26.15 22.47
N ALA A 426 -14.51 -27.29 21.78
CA ALA A 426 -13.84 -28.50 22.27
C ALA A 426 -12.31 -28.40 22.37
N LEU A 427 -11.70 -27.31 21.88
CA LEU A 427 -10.27 -27.03 22.00
C LEU A 427 -10.01 -25.72 22.77
N ALA A 428 -11.03 -25.12 23.40
CA ALA A 428 -10.90 -23.83 24.07
C ALA A 428 -9.94 -23.84 25.27
N ASP A 429 -9.67 -25.03 25.82
CA ASP A 429 -8.74 -25.26 26.93
C ASP A 429 -7.28 -25.42 26.48
N GLN A 430 -6.99 -25.47 25.18
CA GLN A 430 -5.63 -25.65 24.64
C GLN A 430 -4.80 -24.35 24.64
N ASN A 431 -5.32 -23.26 25.21
CA ASN A 431 -4.64 -21.98 25.22
C ASN A 431 -3.39 -21.98 26.11
N GLY A 432 -2.20 -22.15 25.53
CA GLY A 432 -0.92 -22.14 26.26
C GLY A 432 -0.74 -23.32 27.24
N ASN A 433 -1.65 -24.28 27.25
CA ASN A 433 -1.57 -25.46 28.10
C ASN A 433 -0.73 -26.54 27.43
N VAL A 434 0.35 -26.94 28.12
CA VAL A 434 1.31 -27.97 27.66
C VAL A 434 0.99 -29.35 28.30
N ILE A 435 -0.02 -29.43 29.17
CA ILE A 435 -0.29 -30.64 29.96
C ILE A 435 -1.24 -31.57 29.19
N GLY A 436 -0.72 -32.76 28.86
CA GLY A 436 -1.48 -33.83 28.24
C GLY A 436 -1.82 -33.48 26.81
N GLY A 437 -0.84 -33.65 25.90
CA GLY A 437 -1.09 -33.58 24.48
C GLY A 437 -2.34 -34.36 24.17
N SER A 438 -3.37 -33.61 23.77
CA SER A 438 -4.55 -34.18 23.18
C SER A 438 -4.10 -34.73 21.82
#